data_AF-A0A843AK42-F1
#
_entry.id   AF-A0A843AK42-F1
#
_cell.length_a   1.000
_cell.length_b   1.000
_cell.length_c   1.000
_cell.angle_alpha   90.00
_cell.angle_beta   90.00
_cell.angle_gamma   90.00
#
_symmetry.space_group_name_H-M   'P 1'
#
loop_
_entity.id
_entity.type
_entity.pdbx_description
1 polymer ?
#
loop_
_entity_poly.entity_id
_entity_poly.type
_entity_poly.pdbx_seq_one_letter_code
_entity_poly.pdbx_strand_id
1 'polypeptide(L)'
;MSSEKIALAACSGMSPYGLVARVTSADTVNETENTISICMGATAADREGFRNLIKKYPIIAINGCDGNCTTKILNQKGVTPAKTLNVLEELKDENFKPSDVSRLDEEGEICVEFMKKKVKNEMDELKEENKG
;
A
#
# COMPACT_ATOMS: atom_id res chain seq x y z
N MET A 1 4.82 -1.87 25.25
CA MET A 1 3.64 -1.68 24.38
C MET A 1 3.93 -2.37 23.06
N SER A 2 3.14 -3.36 22.67
CA SER A 2 3.30 -3.97 21.34
C SER A 2 2.99 -2.88 20.32
N SER A 3 3.92 -2.53 19.44
CA SER A 3 3.67 -1.55 18.38
C SER A 3 2.50 -2.09 17.55
N GLU A 4 1.36 -1.38 17.53
CA GLU A 4 0.22 -1.82 16.73
C GLU A 4 0.68 -2.06 15.29
N LYS A 5 0.30 -3.22 14.74
CA LYS A 5 0.66 -3.56 13.36
C LYS A 5 -0.15 -2.68 12.41
N ILE A 6 0.49 -2.21 11.35
CA ILE A 6 -0.16 -1.49 10.26
C ILE A 6 -0.26 -2.41 9.05
N ALA A 7 -1.45 -2.48 8.45
CA ALA A 7 -1.69 -3.31 7.28
C ALA A 7 -1.49 -2.51 5.98
N LEU A 8 -0.70 -3.04 5.06
CA LEU A 8 -0.49 -2.45 3.74
C LEU A 8 -1.34 -3.21 2.71
N ALA A 9 -2.23 -2.48 2.04
CA ALA A 9 -3.07 -3.01 0.98
C ALA A 9 -2.65 -2.35 -0.34
N ALA A 10 -1.98 -3.09 -1.22
CA ALA A 10 -1.39 -2.53 -2.44
C ALA A 10 -2.07 -3.00 -3.73
N CYS A 11 -1.91 -2.21 -4.78
CA CYS A 11 -2.27 -2.57 -6.15
C CYS A 11 -1.61 -3.90 -6.58
N SER A 12 -2.28 -4.66 -7.45
CA SER A 12 -1.79 -5.97 -7.93
C SER A 12 -0.68 -5.88 -8.98
N GLY A 13 -0.41 -4.70 -9.55
CA GLY A 13 0.69 -4.50 -10.50
C GLY A 13 0.31 -4.54 -11.98
N MET A 14 -0.89 -4.12 -12.36
CA MET A 14 -1.32 -4.10 -13.77
C MET A 14 -0.91 -2.83 -14.55
N SER A 15 -0.11 -1.95 -13.95
CA SER A 15 0.50 -0.75 -14.53
C SER A 15 1.92 -0.59 -13.97
N PRO A 16 2.82 0.23 -14.56
CA PRO A 16 4.17 0.41 -14.02
C PRO A 16 4.13 0.98 -12.58
N TYR A 17 3.26 1.97 -12.36
CA TYR A 17 2.96 2.53 -11.04
C TYR A 17 2.31 1.50 -10.09
N GLY A 18 1.52 0.57 -10.62
CA GLY A 18 0.98 -0.55 -9.85
C GLY A 18 2.05 -1.53 -9.43
N LEU A 19 3.05 -1.80 -10.28
CA LEU A 19 4.19 -2.65 -9.95
C LEU A 19 4.99 -2.01 -8.81
N VAL A 20 5.27 -0.70 -8.91
CA VAL A 20 5.88 0.08 -7.82
C VAL A 20 5.05 -0.06 -6.54
N ALA A 21 3.74 0.16 -6.58
CA ALA A 21 2.88 0.00 -5.39
C ALA A 21 3.00 -1.40 -4.74
N ARG A 22 3.01 -2.45 -5.57
CA ARG A 22 3.14 -3.83 -5.09
C ARG A 22 4.48 -4.07 -4.42
N VAL A 23 5.57 -3.62 -5.03
CA VAL A 23 6.92 -3.83 -4.50
C VAL A 23 7.17 -2.95 -3.27
N THR A 24 6.74 -1.69 -3.27
CA THR A 24 6.76 -0.83 -2.08
C THR A 24 6.12 -1.52 -0.87
N SER A 25 4.96 -2.15 -1.03
CA SER A 25 4.33 -2.90 0.06
C SER A 25 5.12 -4.14 0.47
N ALA A 26 5.64 -4.92 -0.48
CA ALA A 26 6.39 -6.14 -0.19
C ALA A 26 7.69 -5.82 0.56
N ASP A 27 8.46 -4.86 0.06
CA ASP A 27 9.71 -4.42 0.66
C ASP A 27 9.50 -3.81 2.03
N THR A 28 8.51 -2.92 2.19
CA THR A 28 8.23 -2.32 3.51
C THR A 28 7.90 -3.40 4.55
N VAL A 29 7.16 -4.44 4.16
CA VAL A 29 6.87 -5.58 5.05
C VAL A 29 8.11 -6.42 5.36
N ASN A 30 9.02 -6.59 4.41
CA ASN A 30 10.27 -7.29 4.66
C ASN A 30 11.24 -6.48 5.54
N GLU A 31 11.19 -5.15 5.44
CA GLU A 31 12.07 -4.22 6.17
C GLU A 31 11.57 -3.85 7.57
N THR A 32 10.31 -4.14 7.92
CA THR A 32 9.70 -3.68 9.18
C THR A 32 8.90 -4.79 9.88
N GLU A 33 9.08 -4.94 11.20
CA GLU A 33 8.41 -5.99 11.98
C GLU A 33 6.93 -5.69 12.30
N ASN A 34 6.55 -4.42 12.24
CA ASN A 34 5.23 -3.92 12.63
C ASN A 34 4.29 -3.69 11.43
N THR A 35 4.56 -4.29 10.28
CA THR A 35 3.66 -4.24 9.13
C THR A 35 3.24 -5.63 8.67
N ILE A 36 2.11 -5.68 7.98
CA ILE A 36 1.62 -6.89 7.29
C ILE A 36 1.09 -6.51 5.92
N SER A 37 1.17 -7.43 4.96
CA SER A 37 0.54 -7.25 3.65
C SER A 37 -0.86 -7.85 3.62
N ILE A 38 -1.80 -7.14 2.99
CA ILE A 38 -3.14 -7.63 2.69
C ILE A 38 -3.17 -8.17 1.26
N CYS A 39 -3.50 -9.45 1.11
CA CYS A 39 -3.75 -10.04 -0.19
C CYS A 39 -5.06 -9.50 -0.79
N MET A 40 -4.96 -8.51 -1.67
CA MET A 40 -6.13 -7.89 -2.29
C MET A 40 -6.98 -8.85 -3.12
N GLY A 41 -6.38 -9.88 -3.72
CA GLY A 41 -7.12 -10.93 -4.41
C GLY A 41 -8.00 -11.75 -3.46
N ALA A 42 -7.50 -12.12 -2.29
CA ALA A 42 -8.28 -12.82 -1.27
C ALA A 42 -9.38 -11.93 -0.67
N THR A 43 -9.07 -10.64 -0.44
CA THR A 43 -10.03 -9.63 -0.01
C THR A 43 -11.17 -9.46 -1.02
N ALA A 44 -10.84 -9.32 -2.31
CA ALA A 44 -11.83 -9.18 -3.39
C ALA A 44 -12.73 -10.42 -3.48
N ALA A 45 -12.13 -11.61 -3.42
CA ALA A 45 -12.81 -12.91 -3.41
C ALA A 45 -13.60 -13.19 -2.12
N ASP A 46 -13.61 -12.27 -1.16
CA ASP A 46 -14.44 -12.32 0.05
C ASP A 46 -14.20 -13.56 0.91
N ARG A 47 -12.96 -14.08 0.90
CA ARG A 47 -12.63 -15.28 1.67
C ARG A 47 -12.87 -15.02 3.16
N GLU A 48 -13.62 -15.91 3.80
CA GLU A 48 -14.16 -15.73 5.16
C GLU A 48 -13.08 -15.35 6.19
N GLY A 49 -11.91 -16.02 6.14
CA GLY A 49 -10.78 -15.72 7.04
C GLY A 49 -10.14 -14.33 6.84
N PHE A 50 -10.27 -13.73 5.66
CA PHE A 50 -9.69 -12.42 5.35
C PHE A 50 -10.57 -11.26 5.82
N ARG A 51 -11.89 -11.46 5.94
CA ARG A 51 -12.85 -10.42 6.37
C ARG A 51 -12.54 -9.85 7.75
N ASN A 52 -12.15 -10.71 8.67
CA ASN A 52 -11.80 -10.30 10.03
C ASN A 52 -10.40 -9.71 10.09
N LEU A 53 -9.47 -10.20 9.25
CA LEU A 53 -8.10 -9.71 9.20
C LEU A 53 -8.03 -8.24 8.76
N ILE A 54 -8.76 -7.87 7.70
CA ILE A 54 -8.77 -6.51 7.15
C ILE A 54 -9.44 -5.48 8.08
N LYS A 55 -10.10 -5.91 9.16
CA LYS A 55 -10.72 -5.01 10.15
C LYS A 55 -9.89 -4.87 11.43
N LYS A 56 -8.82 -5.65 11.57
CA LYS A 56 -8.06 -5.76 12.82
C LYS A 56 -7.02 -4.65 13.01
N TYR A 57 -6.54 -4.08 11.92
CA TYR A 57 -5.40 -3.17 11.90
C TYR A 57 -5.74 -1.94 11.06
N PRO A 58 -5.18 -0.75 11.38
CA PRO A 58 -5.25 0.38 10.48
C PRO A 58 -4.61 0.00 9.13
N ILE A 59 -5.27 0.39 8.04
CA ILE A 59 -4.83 0.07 6.68
C ILE A 59 -4.33 1.32 5.97
N ILE A 60 -3.14 1.22 5.38
CA ILE A 60 -2.67 2.13 4.36
C ILE A 60 -2.96 1.48 3.00
N ALA A 61 -3.83 2.10 2.22
CA ALA A 61 -4.12 1.66 0.86
C ALA A 61 -3.16 2.33 -0.13
N ILE A 62 -2.51 1.54 -0.99
CA ILE A 62 -1.56 2.01 -2.01
C ILE A 62 -2.13 1.70 -3.39
N ASN A 63 -2.62 2.73 -4.08
CA ASN A 63 -3.16 2.64 -5.43
C ASN A 63 -2.06 2.85 -6.47
N GLY A 64 -2.19 2.19 -7.62
CA GLY A 64 -1.22 2.26 -8.72
C GLY A 64 -1.72 2.99 -9.97
N CYS A 65 -2.93 3.51 -9.96
CA CYS A 65 -3.50 4.28 -11.08
C CYS A 65 -4.72 5.08 -10.61
N ASP A 66 -5.24 5.93 -11.48
CA ASP A 66 -6.50 6.69 -11.35
C ASP A 66 -7.72 5.81 -11.01
N GLY A 67 -7.69 4.54 -11.41
CA GLY A 67 -8.73 3.56 -11.09
C GLY A 67 -8.97 3.35 -9.60
N ASN A 68 -7.96 3.56 -8.74
CA ASN A 68 -8.04 3.44 -7.28
C ASN A 68 -8.72 2.13 -6.78
N CYS A 69 -8.47 1.02 -7.49
CA CYS A 69 -9.16 -0.24 -7.26
C CYS A 69 -8.94 -0.79 -5.85
N THR A 70 -7.75 -0.61 -5.27
CA THR A 70 -7.42 -1.08 -3.92
C THR A 70 -8.35 -0.46 -2.89
N THR A 71 -8.44 0.87 -2.86
CA THR A 71 -9.33 1.61 -1.94
C THR A 71 -10.80 1.27 -2.19
N LYS A 72 -11.23 1.19 -3.46
CA LYS A 72 -12.61 0.83 -3.81
C LYS A 72 -13.00 -0.56 -3.30
N ILE A 73 -12.14 -1.56 -3.47
CA ILE A 73 -12.38 -2.93 -2.99
C ILE A 73 -12.50 -2.93 -1.46
N LEU A 74 -11.60 -2.26 -0.73
CA LEU A 74 -11.67 -2.17 0.73
C LEU A 74 -13.00 -1.55 1.21
N ASN A 75 -13.39 -0.42 0.61
CA ASN A 75 -14.65 0.25 0.93
C ASN A 75 -15.86 -0.64 0.65
N GLN A 76 -15.88 -1.37 -0.47
CA GLN A 76 -16.93 -2.35 -0.79
C GLN A 76 -17.02 -3.50 0.23
N LYS A 77 -15.94 -3.81 0.93
CA LYS A 77 -15.91 -4.78 2.03
C LYS A 77 -16.19 -4.16 3.40
N GLY A 78 -16.63 -2.90 3.43
CA GLY A 78 -16.97 -2.17 4.65
C GLY A 78 -15.75 -1.79 5.48
N VAL A 79 -14.61 -1.56 4.83
CA VAL A 79 -13.36 -1.13 5.47
C VAL A 79 -12.88 0.15 4.81
N THR A 80 -12.81 1.23 5.58
CA THR A 80 -12.21 2.48 5.12
C THR A 80 -10.72 2.50 5.50
N PRO A 81 -9.80 2.66 4.53
CA PRO A 81 -8.38 2.80 4.84
C PRO A 81 -8.14 4.01 5.76
N ALA A 82 -7.21 3.88 6.70
CA ALA A 82 -6.81 4.97 7.58
C ALA A 82 -6.05 6.05 6.79
N LYS A 83 -5.20 5.64 5.84
CA LYS A 83 -4.53 6.51 4.88
C LYS A 83 -4.63 5.91 3.48
N THR A 84 -4.58 6.76 2.45
CA THR A 84 -4.61 6.33 1.05
C THR A 84 -3.55 7.09 0.26
N LEU A 85 -2.69 6.35 -0.42
CA LEU A 85 -1.68 6.86 -1.34
C LEU A 85 -2.01 6.44 -2.77
N ASN A 86 -1.62 7.25 -3.75
CA ASN A 86 -1.69 6.89 -5.15
C ASN A 86 -0.33 7.14 -5.82
N VAL A 87 0.35 6.07 -6.21
CA VAL A 87 1.71 6.12 -6.76
C VAL A 87 1.79 6.98 -8.02
N LEU A 88 0.74 7.00 -8.86
CA LEU A 88 0.70 7.85 -10.04
C LEU A 88 0.71 9.34 -9.67
N GLU A 89 -0.09 9.72 -8.68
CA GLU A 89 -0.19 11.12 -8.24
C GLU A 89 1.05 11.56 -7.44
N GLU A 90 1.56 10.69 -6.56
CA GLU A 90 2.74 10.99 -5.73
C GLU A 90 4.02 11.20 -6.57
N LEU A 91 4.09 10.59 -7.75
CA LEU A 91 5.24 10.70 -8.66
C LEU A 91 5.03 11.70 -9.81
N LYS A 92 3.89 12.39 -9.85
CA LYS A 92 3.48 13.21 -11.00
C LYS A 92 4.46 14.33 -11.32
N ASP A 93 4.96 14.99 -10.28
CA ASP A 93 5.86 16.14 -10.35
C ASP A 93 7.34 15.76 -10.17
N GLU A 94 7.63 14.46 -10.10
CA GLU A 94 9.00 13.94 -9.97
C GLU A 94 9.68 13.77 -11.33
N ASN A 95 11.02 13.80 -11.32
CA ASN A 95 11.84 13.68 -12.53
C ASN A 95 12.14 12.22 -12.95
N PHE A 96 11.58 11.24 -12.25
CA PHE A 96 11.77 9.80 -12.47
C PHE A 96 10.41 9.12 -12.59
N LYS A 97 10.26 8.14 -13.49
CA LYS A 97 8.98 7.47 -13.75
C LYS A 97 9.17 5.99 -14.03
N PRO A 98 8.32 5.11 -13.48
CA PRO A 98 8.38 3.70 -13.82
C PRO A 98 7.87 3.48 -15.23
N SER A 99 8.54 2.64 -16.02
CA SER A 99 8.19 2.42 -17.43
C SER A 99 7.66 1.02 -17.73
N ASP A 100 8.03 0.02 -16.91
CA ASP A 100 7.73 -1.39 -17.16
C ASP A 100 6.69 -1.95 -16.16
N VAL A 101 5.73 -2.73 -16.67
CA VAL A 101 4.63 -3.34 -15.89
C VAL A 101 5.00 -4.70 -15.28
N SER A 102 6.05 -5.34 -15.79
CA SER A 102 6.45 -6.71 -15.49
C SER A 102 7.69 -6.79 -14.61
N ARG A 103 8.66 -5.89 -14.81
CA ARG A 103 9.95 -5.86 -14.10
C ARG A 103 10.26 -4.46 -13.60
N LEU A 104 10.87 -4.36 -12.42
CA LEU A 104 11.42 -3.09 -11.97
C LEU A 104 12.70 -2.78 -12.75
N ASP A 105 12.69 -1.65 -13.42
CA ASP A 105 13.85 -1.00 -14.01
C ASP A 105 14.53 -0.09 -12.98
N GLU A 106 15.67 0.50 -13.33
CA GLU A 106 16.43 1.38 -12.42
C GLU A 106 15.60 2.57 -11.92
N GLU A 107 14.82 3.22 -12.79
CA GLU A 107 13.91 4.29 -12.37
C GLU A 107 12.75 3.77 -11.51
N GLY A 108 12.23 2.57 -11.80
CA GLY A 108 11.23 1.90 -10.98
C GLY A 108 11.71 1.64 -9.56
N GLU A 109 12.96 1.22 -9.37
CA GLU A 109 13.56 1.06 -8.04
C GLU A 109 13.64 2.41 -7.30
N ILE A 110 13.99 3.50 -7.99
CA ILE A 110 13.96 4.86 -7.42
C ILE A 110 12.53 5.23 -6.98
N CYS A 111 11.53 4.91 -7.79
CA CYS A 111 10.11 5.11 -7.46
C CYS A 111 9.71 4.32 -6.20
N VAL A 112 10.17 3.07 -6.07
CA VAL A 112 9.91 2.22 -4.91
C VAL A 112 10.50 2.85 -3.65
N GLU A 113 11.76 3.28 -3.69
CA GLU A 113 12.42 3.93 -2.55
C GLU A 113 11.72 5.23 -2.12
N PHE A 114 11.29 6.04 -3.09
CA PHE A 114 10.49 7.24 -2.84
C PHE A 114 9.18 6.88 -2.11
N MET A 115 8.45 5.91 -2.65
CA MET A 115 7.16 5.49 -2.08
C MET A 115 7.32 4.81 -0.71
N LYS A 116 8.41 4.09 -0.45
CA LYS A 116 8.70 3.52 0.88
C LYS A 116 8.85 4.61 1.93
N LYS A 117 9.50 5.73 1.60
CA LYS A 117 9.60 6.89 2.51
C LYS A 117 8.22 7.48 2.82
N LYS A 118 7.38 7.66 1.80
CA LYS A 118 5.99 8.13 1.98
C LYS A 118 5.19 7.20 2.90
N VAL A 119 5.24 5.88 2.65
CA VAL A 119 4.55 4.89 3.50
C VAL A 119 5.07 4.94 4.95
N LYS A 120 6.38 5.03 5.17
CA LYS A 120 6.96 5.12 6.52
C LYS A 120 6.51 6.39 7.25
N ASN A 121 6.43 7.53 6.56
CA ASN A 121 5.90 8.77 7.14
C ASN A 121 4.43 8.61 7.58
N GLU A 122 3.57 8.08 6.71
CA GLU A 122 2.15 7.81 7.04
C GLU A 122 2.02 6.84 8.22
N MET A 123 2.91 5.84 8.31
CA MET A 123 2.94 4.92 9.44
C MET A 123 3.31 5.62 10.75
N ASP A 124 4.21 6.59 10.72
CA ASP A 124 4.63 7.33 11.91
C ASP A 124 3.54 8.31 12.35
N GLU A 125 2.88 8.99 11.42
CA GLU A 125 1.69 9.82 11.70
C GLU A 125 0.59 8.99 12.38
N LEU A 126 0.25 7.81 11.85
CA LEU A 126 -0.75 6.93 12.45
C LEU A 126 -0.39 6.48 13.87
N LYS A 127 0.90 6.27 14.17
CA LYS A 127 1.35 5.94 15.53
C LYS A 127 1.24 7.12 16.49
N GLU A 128 1.33 8.36 15.99
CA GLU A 128 1.17 9.56 16.79
C GLU A 128 -0.31 9.85 17.07
N GLU A 129 -1.18 9.72 16.06
CA GLU A 129 -2.64 9.85 16.19
C GLU A 129 -3.21 8.88 17.24
N ASN A 130 -2.70 7.64 17.32
CA ASN A 130 -3.14 6.63 18.28
C ASN A 130 -2.62 6.81 19.72
N LYS A 131 -1.75 7.79 19.99
CA LYS A 131 -1.25 8.09 21.35
C LYS A 131 -2.08 9.16 22.07
N GLY A 132 -2.94 9.90 21.36
CA GLY A 132 -3.85 10.90 21.91
C GLY A 132 -5.16 10.30 22.38
#